data_AF-A0A813BZP1-F1
#
_entry.id   AF-A0A813BZP1-F1
#
_cell.length_a   1.000
_cell.length_b   1.000
_cell.length_c   1.000
_cell.angle_alpha   90.00
_cell.angle_beta   90.00
_cell.angle_gamma   90.00
#
_symmetry.space_group_name_H-M   'P 1'
#
loop_
_entity.id
_entity.type
_entity.pdbx_description
1 polymer ?
#
loop_
_entity_poly.entity_id
_entity_poly.type
_entity_poly.pdbx_seq_one_letter_code
_entity_poly.pdbx_strand_id
1 'polypeptide(L)'
;DWQVVETLDFGLFSATPRFGELLNQSVPVIWISLVSLWPGLLSSFLQMIWCVPVQEDDVIVNRLLPNPSIVCWSDDHLVSARIAIAGLVVWCLGIPLTLAVRLLLIPDRQSPENFRRFGFFFQGLEPKFWWWDLLVKRLDVALMMLLTYTSVVPDPKGKLMLFPALSGFQVYLAAWVKPYANDQAEILDVVEAIGPC
;
A
#
# COMPACT_ATOMS: atom_id res chain seq x y z
N ASP A 1 -26.90 29.00 31.96
CA ASP A 1 -25.73 29.46 31.22
C ASP A 1 -25.21 28.26 30.45
N TRP A 2 -25.59 28.15 29.18
CA TRP A 2 -25.40 26.94 28.35
C TRP A 2 -24.34 27.20 27.27
N GLN A 3 -23.21 27.74 27.70
CA GLN A 3 -22.02 27.77 26.85
C GLN A 3 -21.16 26.56 27.21
N VAL A 4 -20.49 25.98 26.21
CA VAL A 4 -19.68 24.76 26.29
C VAL A 4 -20.47 23.45 26.14
N VAL A 5 -21.35 23.37 25.13
CA VAL A 5 -21.29 22.16 24.29
C VAL A 5 -20.21 22.49 23.27
N GLU A 6 -18.97 22.17 23.62
CA GLU A 6 -17.91 21.97 22.63
C GLU A 6 -18.51 21.05 21.57
N THR A 7 -18.78 21.63 20.41
CA THR A 7 -18.99 20.87 19.20
C THR A 7 -17.77 19.97 19.09
N LEU A 8 -17.93 18.71 19.47
CA LEU A 8 -17.06 17.62 19.06
C LEU A 8 -17.12 17.64 17.52
N ASP A 9 -16.28 18.47 16.92
CA ASP A 9 -16.01 18.54 15.48
C ASP A 9 -15.16 17.31 15.07
N PHE A 10 -15.53 16.15 15.60
CA PHE A 10 -15.28 14.85 14.97
C PHE A 10 -16.08 14.71 13.65
N GLY A 11 -16.87 15.71 13.28
CA GLY A 11 -17.50 15.77 11.97
C GLY A 11 -16.48 16.14 10.91
N LEU A 12 -15.92 15.18 10.19
CA LEU A 12 -15.15 15.41 8.95
C LEU A 12 -15.89 16.37 7.98
N PHE A 13 -17.21 16.47 8.12
CA PHE A 13 -18.13 17.30 7.35
C PHE A 13 -18.80 18.37 8.23
N SER A 14 -18.96 19.57 7.67
CA SER A 14 -19.80 20.62 8.28
C SER A 14 -21.29 20.26 8.16
N ALA A 15 -22.15 20.80 9.04
CA ALA A 15 -23.58 20.44 9.10
C ALA A 15 -24.41 20.80 7.85
N THR A 16 -24.02 21.84 7.09
CA THR A 16 -24.71 22.27 5.85
C THR A 16 -23.72 22.78 4.79
N PRO A 17 -22.88 21.90 4.21
CA PRO A 17 -21.86 22.32 3.24
C PRO A 17 -22.49 22.64 1.89
N ARG A 18 -21.95 23.65 1.20
CA ARG A 18 -22.16 23.80 -0.25
C ARG A 18 -21.46 22.65 -0.99
N PHE A 19 -21.90 22.31 -2.20
CA PHE A 19 -21.34 21.18 -2.96
C PHE A 19 -19.81 21.22 -3.12
N GLY A 20 -19.24 22.40 -3.42
CA GLY A 20 -17.78 22.55 -3.54
C GLY A 20 -17.02 22.36 -2.21
N GLU A 21 -17.66 22.70 -1.09
CA GLU A 21 -17.10 22.55 0.24
C GLU A 21 -17.17 21.09 0.71
N LEU A 22 -18.25 20.40 0.35
CA LEU A 22 -18.39 18.95 0.54
C LEU A 22 -17.29 18.18 -0.23
N LEU A 23 -16.99 18.56 -1.48
CA LEU A 23 -15.91 17.95 -2.26
C LEU A 23 -14.53 18.16 -1.63
N ASN A 24 -14.28 19.32 -1.03
CA ASN A 24 -13.02 19.57 -0.35
C ASN A 24 -12.92 18.79 0.98
N GLN A 25 -14.04 18.64 1.70
CA GLN A 25 -14.12 17.85 2.93
C GLN A 25 -13.99 16.35 2.69
N SER A 26 -14.35 15.84 1.49
CA SER A 26 -14.25 14.42 1.15
C SER A 26 -12.86 13.98 0.65
N VAL A 27 -11.95 14.90 0.35
CA VAL A 27 -10.56 14.63 -0.07
C VAL A 27 -9.85 13.57 0.80
N PRO A 28 -9.82 13.66 2.15
CA PRO A 28 -9.24 12.63 3.01
C PRO A 28 -9.85 11.25 2.76
N VAL A 29 -11.18 11.16 2.67
CA VAL A 29 -11.89 9.90 2.44
C VAL A 29 -11.50 9.30 1.10
N ILE A 30 -11.44 10.11 0.05
CA ILE A 30 -11.04 9.67 -1.29
C ILE A 30 -9.63 9.07 -1.24
N TRP A 31 -8.67 9.74 -0.61
CA TRP A 31 -7.31 9.21 -0.48
C TRP A 31 -7.24 7.91 0.33
N ILE A 32 -7.95 7.84 1.46
CA ILE A 32 -8.01 6.62 2.28
C ILE A 32 -8.61 5.47 1.48
N SER A 33 -9.69 5.71 0.72
CA SER A 33 -10.30 4.71 -0.15
C SER A 33 -9.34 4.25 -1.25
N LEU A 34 -8.67 5.18 -1.94
CA LEU A 34 -7.69 4.85 -2.98
C LEU A 34 -6.54 4.00 -2.43
N VAL A 35 -6.00 4.36 -1.26
CA VAL A 35 -4.92 3.62 -0.60
C VAL A 35 -5.39 2.27 -0.04
N SER A 36 -6.65 2.16 0.36
CA SER A 36 -7.26 0.90 0.81
C SER A 36 -7.54 -0.06 -0.35
N LEU A 37 -7.85 0.45 -1.55
CA LEU A 37 -8.07 -0.36 -2.76
C LEU A 37 -6.76 -0.85 -3.38
N TRP A 38 -5.66 -0.13 -3.13
CA TRP A 38 -4.34 -0.41 -3.69
C TRP A 38 -3.86 -1.88 -3.60
N PRO A 39 -3.91 -2.58 -2.44
CA PRO A 39 -3.43 -3.97 -2.37
C PRO A 39 -4.26 -4.93 -3.24
N GLY A 40 -5.56 -4.70 -3.37
CA GLY A 40 -6.43 -5.51 -4.23
C GLY A 40 -6.20 -5.26 -5.72
N LEU A 41 -5.91 -4.01 -6.10
CA LEU A 41 -5.52 -3.68 -7.48
C LEU A 41 -4.15 -4.26 -7.83
N LEU A 42 -3.19 -4.16 -6.92
CA LEU A 42 -1.85 -4.72 -7.09
C LEU A 42 -1.92 -6.24 -7.32
N SER A 43 -2.64 -6.97 -6.48
CA SER A 43 -2.80 -8.42 -6.65
C SER A 43 -3.49 -8.77 -7.98
N SER A 44 -4.54 -8.03 -8.36
CA SER A 44 -5.27 -8.25 -9.62
C SER A 44 -4.37 -8.06 -10.84
N PHE A 45 -3.56 -6.99 -10.89
CA PHE A 45 -2.63 -6.77 -11.99
C PHE A 45 -1.49 -7.79 -12.00
N LEU A 46 -0.97 -8.18 -10.84
CA LEU A 46 0.07 -9.19 -10.75
C LEU A 46 -0.43 -10.58 -11.19
N GLN A 47 -1.68 -10.93 -10.89
CA GLN A 47 -2.29 -12.19 -11.36
C GLN A 47 -2.36 -12.27 -12.89
N MET A 48 -2.57 -11.14 -13.58
CA MET A 48 -2.61 -11.09 -15.05
C MET A 48 -1.26 -11.39 -15.72
N ILE A 49 -0.15 -11.33 -14.97
CA ILE A 49 1.21 -11.63 -15.46
C ILE A 49 1.80 -12.89 -14.81
N TRP A 50 1.03 -13.60 -13.98
CA TRP A 50 1.54 -14.71 -13.18
C TRP A 50 1.64 -16.00 -13.99
N CYS A 51 2.84 -16.29 -14.47
CA CYS A 51 3.17 -17.47 -15.25
C CYS A 51 3.78 -18.59 -14.39
N VAL A 52 3.31 -19.82 -14.60
CA VAL A 52 3.83 -21.03 -13.91
C VAL A 52 4.23 -22.09 -14.95
N PRO A 53 5.38 -22.76 -14.77
CA PRO A 53 5.79 -23.85 -15.64
C PRO A 53 4.88 -25.08 -15.43
N VAL A 54 4.35 -25.62 -16.52
CA VAL A 54 3.54 -26.85 -16.55
C VAL A 54 4.17 -27.83 -17.52
N GLN A 55 4.23 -29.10 -17.15
CA GLN A 55 4.75 -30.17 -18.01
C GLN A 55 3.62 -30.70 -18.91
N GLU A 56 3.80 -30.60 -20.22
CA GLU A 56 2.90 -31.12 -21.25
C GLU A 56 3.71 -31.91 -22.27
N ASP A 57 3.36 -33.18 -22.51
CA ASP A 57 3.97 -34.03 -23.56
C ASP A 57 5.52 -33.98 -23.58
N ASP A 58 6.14 -34.13 -22.42
CA ASP A 58 7.60 -34.04 -22.17
C ASP A 58 8.26 -32.67 -22.43
N VAL A 59 7.47 -31.61 -22.66
CA VAL A 59 7.93 -30.23 -22.80
C VAL A 59 7.43 -29.38 -21.63
N ILE A 60 8.29 -28.48 -21.11
CA ILE A 60 7.90 -27.51 -20.08
C ILE A 60 7.37 -26.26 -20.78
N VAL A 61 6.09 -25.96 -20.62
CA VAL A 61 5.42 -24.78 -21.17
C VAL A 61 4.96 -23.89 -20.02
N ASN A 62 5.23 -22.59 -20.11
CA ASN A 62 4.75 -21.62 -19.13
C ASN A 62 3.31 -21.21 -19.46
N ARG A 63 2.39 -21.42 -18.52
CA ARG A 63 0.98 -21.06 -18.65
C ARG A 63 0.58 -20.01 -17.62
N LEU A 64 -0.41 -19.20 -17.97
CA LEU A 64 -0.98 -18.21 -17.08
C LEU A 64 -1.81 -18.90 -15.99
N LEU A 65 -1.53 -18.65 -14.71
CA LEU A 65 -2.17 -19.41 -13.63
C LEU A 65 -3.70 -19.18 -13.54
N PRO A 66 -4.23 -17.93 -13.60
CA PRO A 66 -5.68 -17.72 -13.58
C PRO A 66 -6.42 -18.28 -14.80
N ASN A 67 -5.75 -18.43 -15.93
CA ASN A 67 -6.34 -18.98 -17.16
C ASN A 67 -5.31 -19.84 -17.91
N PRO A 68 -5.25 -21.16 -17.63
CA PRO A 68 -4.27 -22.07 -18.21
C PRO A 68 -4.36 -22.23 -19.74
N SER A 69 -5.47 -21.83 -20.36
CA SER A 69 -5.60 -21.86 -21.83
C SER A 69 -4.63 -20.90 -22.53
N ILE A 70 -4.17 -19.87 -21.84
CA ILE A 70 -3.25 -18.87 -22.38
C ILE A 70 -1.80 -19.29 -22.10
N VAL A 71 -1.03 -19.43 -23.18
CA VAL A 71 0.42 -19.66 -23.12
C VAL A 71 1.13 -18.33 -22.80
N CYS A 72 2.05 -18.34 -21.85
CA CYS A 72 2.78 -17.13 -21.49
C CYS A 72 3.64 -16.64 -22.66
N TRP A 73 3.63 -15.33 -22.84
CA TRP A 73 4.31 -14.60 -23.93
C TRP A 73 3.75 -14.87 -25.34
N SER A 74 2.56 -15.48 -25.46
CA SER A 74 1.78 -15.44 -26.70
C SER A 74 1.22 -14.04 -26.96
N ASP A 75 0.75 -13.78 -28.18
CA ASP A 75 0.10 -12.51 -28.53
C ASP A 75 -1.09 -12.17 -27.62
N ASP A 76 -1.88 -13.18 -27.22
CA ASP A 76 -2.99 -13.03 -26.28
C ASP A 76 -2.50 -12.63 -24.87
N HIS A 77 -1.40 -13.20 -24.41
CA HIS A 77 -0.78 -12.82 -23.14
C HIS A 77 -0.17 -11.41 -23.21
N LEU A 78 0.44 -11.02 -24.32
CA LEU A 78 1.07 -9.72 -24.48
C LEU A 78 0.08 -8.55 -24.39
N VAL A 79 -1.18 -8.74 -24.81
CA VAL A 79 -2.23 -7.74 -24.60
C VAL A 79 -2.54 -7.58 -23.11
N SER A 80 -2.76 -8.70 -22.41
CA SER A 80 -3.06 -8.71 -20.98
C SER A 80 -1.91 -8.16 -20.14
N ALA A 81 -0.67 -8.53 -20.47
CA ALA A 81 0.54 -8.06 -19.81
C ALA A 81 0.73 -6.53 -19.97
N ARG A 82 0.43 -5.97 -21.14
CA ARG A 82 0.50 -4.51 -21.36
C ARG A 82 -0.51 -3.76 -20.49
N ILE A 83 -1.74 -4.26 -20.38
CA ILE A 83 -2.77 -3.68 -19.52
C ILE A 83 -2.35 -3.78 -18.05
N ALA A 84 -1.83 -4.93 -17.62
CA ALA A 84 -1.35 -5.14 -16.27
C ALA A 84 -0.19 -4.18 -15.92
N ILE A 85 0.81 -4.04 -16.81
CA ILE A 85 1.94 -3.12 -16.61
C ILE A 85 1.45 -1.66 -16.55
N ALA A 86 0.56 -1.25 -17.46
CA ALA A 86 -0.03 0.09 -17.41
C ALA A 86 -0.80 0.33 -16.10
N GLY A 87 -1.55 -0.67 -15.65
CA GLY A 87 -2.26 -0.66 -14.37
C GLY A 87 -1.33 -0.51 -13.17
N LEU A 88 -0.25 -1.30 -13.12
CA LEU A 88 0.78 -1.22 -12.08
C LEU A 88 1.45 0.16 -12.03
N VAL A 89 1.79 0.74 -13.18
CA VAL A 89 2.44 2.05 -13.22
C VAL A 89 1.46 3.15 -12.79
N VAL A 90 0.26 3.20 -13.36
CA VAL A 90 -0.71 4.28 -13.10
C VAL A 90 -1.30 4.19 -11.70
N TRP A 91 -1.72 2.99 -11.28
CA TRP A 91 -2.45 2.81 -10.03
C TRP A 91 -1.53 2.43 -8.88
N CYS A 92 -0.59 1.50 -9.09
CA CYS A 92 0.23 1.01 -7.98
C CYS A 92 1.40 1.96 -7.65
N LEU A 93 2.02 2.59 -8.65
CA LEU A 93 3.07 3.59 -8.40
C LEU A 93 2.51 5.02 -8.37
N GLY A 94 1.57 5.35 -9.26
CA GLY A 94 1.03 6.70 -9.36
C GLY A 94 0.30 7.18 -8.09
N ILE A 95 -0.51 6.34 -7.45
CA ILE A 95 -1.25 6.75 -6.24
C ILE A 95 -0.31 7.07 -5.07
N PRO A 96 0.61 6.18 -4.64
CA PRO A 96 1.54 6.50 -3.56
C PRO A 96 2.45 7.69 -3.88
N LEU A 97 2.94 7.80 -5.12
CA LEU A 97 3.79 8.91 -5.54
C LEU A 97 3.05 10.25 -5.53
N THR A 98 1.82 10.30 -6.06
CA THR A 98 1.03 11.54 -6.04
C THR A 98 0.67 11.96 -4.62
N LEU A 99 0.34 11.01 -3.74
CA LEU A 99 0.12 11.30 -2.32
C LEU A 99 1.40 11.80 -1.64
N ALA A 100 2.55 11.17 -1.90
CA ALA A 100 3.84 11.57 -1.35
C ALA A 100 4.24 12.98 -1.80
N VAL A 101 4.08 13.29 -3.09
CA VAL A 101 4.32 14.63 -3.65
C VAL A 101 3.40 15.66 -3.00
N ARG A 102 2.11 15.34 -2.82
CA ARG A 102 1.17 16.24 -2.13
C ARG A 102 1.60 16.52 -0.68
N LEU A 103 2.01 15.48 0.06
CA LEU A 103 2.52 15.61 1.42
C LEU A 103 3.85 16.40 1.49
N LEU A 104 4.71 16.28 0.47
CA LEU A 104 5.95 17.06 0.37
C LEU A 104 5.69 18.55 0.18
N LEU A 105 4.71 18.90 -0.64
CA LEU A 105 4.38 20.29 -0.98
C LEU A 105 3.63 21.04 0.12
N ILE A 106 3.15 20.34 1.16
CA ILE A 106 2.47 20.97 2.29
C ILE A 106 3.53 21.66 3.20
N PRO A 107 3.44 22.99 3.41
CA PRO A 107 4.44 23.76 4.16
C PRO A 107 4.45 23.43 5.66
N ASP A 108 3.28 23.15 6.24
CA ASP A 108 3.17 22.71 7.64
C ASP A 108 2.17 21.54 7.78
N ARG A 109 2.74 20.34 7.94
CA ARG A 109 1.97 19.08 8.07
C ARG A 109 1.30 18.94 9.43
N GLN A 110 1.81 19.62 10.45
CA GLN A 110 1.34 19.52 11.84
C GLN A 110 0.29 20.60 12.16
N SER A 111 0.06 21.55 11.26
CA SER A 111 -1.06 22.48 11.38
C SER A 111 -2.39 21.72 11.54
N PRO A 112 -3.32 22.18 12.40
CA PRO A 112 -4.56 21.46 12.70
C PRO A 112 -5.40 21.13 11.46
N GLU A 113 -5.38 22.01 10.45
CA GLU A 113 -6.11 21.80 9.19
C GLU A 113 -5.50 20.67 8.34
N ASN A 114 -4.16 20.65 8.18
CA ASN A 114 -3.49 19.61 7.41
C ASN A 114 -3.44 18.28 8.14
N PHE A 115 -3.32 18.30 9.48
CA PHE A 115 -3.42 17.11 10.31
C PHE A 115 -4.81 16.48 10.20
N ARG A 116 -5.89 17.28 10.16
CA ARG A 116 -7.25 16.75 9.95
C ARG A 116 -7.44 16.13 8.56
N ARG A 117 -6.75 16.63 7.52
CA ARG A 117 -6.88 16.14 6.14
C ARG A 117 -5.97 14.95 5.82
N PHE A 118 -4.77 14.89 6.38
CA PHE A 118 -3.77 13.89 6.01
C PHE A 118 -3.18 13.14 7.19
N GLY A 119 -3.56 13.48 8.41
CA GLY A 119 -3.04 12.88 9.64
C GLY A 119 -3.14 11.36 9.64
N PHE A 120 -4.18 10.79 9.02
CA PHE A 120 -4.31 9.34 8.86
C PHE A 120 -3.05 8.65 8.30
N PHE A 121 -2.29 9.31 7.41
CA PHE A 121 -1.11 8.71 6.76
C PHE A 121 0.18 8.80 7.58
N PHE A 122 0.22 9.64 8.62
CA PHE A 122 1.43 9.85 9.42
C PHE A 122 1.15 9.98 10.92
N GLN A 123 -0.05 9.64 11.36
CA GLN A 123 -0.44 9.63 12.77
C GLN A 123 0.38 8.57 13.52
N GLY A 124 1.01 8.96 14.62
CA GLY A 124 1.88 8.07 15.41
C GLY A 124 3.32 7.94 14.88
N LEU A 125 3.67 8.62 13.78
CA LEU A 125 5.07 8.74 13.32
C LEU A 125 5.72 10.00 13.88
N GLU A 126 7.04 9.95 14.10
CA GLU A 126 7.79 11.18 14.36
C GLU A 126 7.73 12.10 13.12
N PRO A 127 7.62 13.43 13.27
CA PRO A 127 7.42 14.36 12.13
C PRO A 127 8.46 14.25 11.01
N LYS A 128 9.68 13.78 11.30
CA LYS A 128 10.76 13.54 10.33
C LYS A 128 10.52 12.28 9.46
N PHE A 129 9.72 11.33 9.92
CA PHE A 129 9.47 10.03 9.28
C PHE A 129 8.08 9.90 8.67
N TRP A 130 7.42 11.00 8.33
CA TRP A 130 6.07 11.03 7.70
C TRP A 130 5.93 10.13 6.45
N TRP A 131 7.03 9.81 5.77
CA TRP A 131 7.07 8.99 4.55
C TRP A 131 7.17 7.49 4.83
N TRP A 132 7.38 7.08 6.09
CA TRP A 132 7.65 5.69 6.46
C TRP A 132 6.50 4.75 6.08
N ASP A 133 5.29 5.02 6.57
CA ASP A 133 4.12 4.19 6.27
C ASP A 133 3.71 4.27 4.79
N LEU A 134 3.91 5.42 4.14
CA LEU A 134 3.52 5.62 2.75
C LEU A 134 4.47 4.93 1.76
N LEU A 135 5.78 4.96 2.02
CA LEU A 135 6.78 4.43 1.10
C LEU A 135 7.34 3.09 1.57
N VAL A 136 7.84 3.01 2.81
CA VAL A 136 8.57 1.82 3.29
C VAL A 136 7.62 0.65 3.51
N LYS A 137 6.52 0.87 4.24
CA LYS A 137 5.51 -0.17 4.48
C LYS A 137 4.80 -0.59 3.19
N ARG A 138 4.45 0.36 2.31
CA ARG A 138 3.80 0.04 1.03
C ARG A 138 4.73 -0.69 0.08
N LEU A 139 6.02 -0.32 0.04
CA LEU A 139 7.01 -1.04 -0.74
C LEU A 139 7.21 -2.45 -0.22
N ASP A 140 7.25 -2.66 1.10
CA ASP A 140 7.32 -3.99 1.70
C ASP A 140 6.14 -4.88 1.30
N VAL A 141 4.90 -4.37 1.43
CA VAL A 141 3.71 -5.07 0.92
C VAL A 141 3.80 -5.32 -0.59
N ALA A 142 4.31 -4.36 -1.37
CA ALA A 142 4.49 -4.53 -2.81
C ALA A 142 5.47 -5.67 -3.13
N LEU A 143 6.59 -5.73 -2.41
CA LEU A 143 7.61 -6.75 -2.57
C LEU A 143 7.08 -8.12 -2.16
N MET A 144 6.35 -8.22 -1.05
CA MET A 144 5.67 -9.45 -0.64
C MET A 144 4.70 -9.96 -1.72
N MET A 145 3.89 -9.07 -2.29
CA MET A 145 2.97 -9.43 -3.37
C MET A 145 3.72 -9.81 -4.65
N LEU A 146 4.79 -9.08 -5.00
CA LEU A 146 5.62 -9.40 -6.15
C LEU A 146 6.23 -10.80 -6.01
N LEU A 147 6.82 -11.13 -4.85
CA LEU A 147 7.36 -12.46 -4.56
C LEU A 147 6.29 -13.56 -4.67
N THR A 148 5.06 -13.25 -4.24
CA THR A 148 3.92 -14.18 -4.32
C THR A 148 3.54 -14.48 -5.77
N TYR A 149 3.35 -13.43 -6.58
CA TYR A 149 2.80 -13.52 -7.94
C TYR A 149 3.87 -13.62 -9.05
N THR A 150 5.15 -13.70 -8.70
CA THR A 150 6.23 -13.92 -9.67
C THR A 150 6.91 -15.26 -9.44
N SER A 151 7.36 -15.88 -10.52
CA SER A 151 8.09 -17.16 -10.49
C SER A 151 9.60 -16.95 -10.40
N VAL A 152 10.04 -16.01 -9.54
CA VAL A 152 11.47 -15.73 -9.30
C VAL A 152 12.18 -16.96 -8.75
N VAL A 153 11.50 -17.71 -7.88
CA VAL A 153 11.95 -19.02 -7.39
C VAL A 153 10.98 -20.09 -7.89
N PRO A 154 11.41 -21.03 -8.74
CA PRO A 154 10.55 -22.11 -9.24
C PRO A 154 10.09 -23.05 -8.14
N ASP A 155 10.90 -23.20 -7.08
CA ASP A 155 10.60 -24.05 -5.94
C ASP A 155 9.68 -23.35 -4.92
N PRO A 156 8.48 -23.90 -4.64
CA PRO A 156 7.55 -23.34 -3.66
C PRO A 156 8.16 -23.23 -2.25
N LYS A 157 9.07 -24.14 -1.88
CA LYS A 157 9.71 -24.11 -0.55
C LYS A 157 10.67 -22.95 -0.41
N GLY A 158 11.43 -22.64 -1.46
CA GLY A 158 12.28 -21.45 -1.51
C GLY A 158 11.48 -20.15 -1.34
N LYS A 159 10.28 -20.04 -1.95
CA LYS A 159 9.40 -18.88 -1.73
C LYS A 159 8.95 -18.75 -0.28
N LEU A 160 8.58 -19.85 0.36
CA LEU A 160 8.17 -19.87 1.77
C LEU A 160 9.28 -19.38 2.72
N MET A 161 10.55 -19.60 2.39
CA MET A 161 11.67 -19.08 3.18
C MET A 161 11.94 -17.58 2.98
N LEU A 162 11.56 -17.02 1.83
CA LEU A 162 11.77 -15.60 1.54
C LEU A 162 10.82 -14.68 2.32
N PHE A 163 9.60 -15.13 2.61
CA PHE A 163 8.64 -14.34 3.40
C PHE A 163 9.17 -13.97 4.79
N PRO A 164 9.59 -14.91 5.66
CA PRO A 164 10.12 -14.56 6.98
C PRO A 164 11.46 -13.82 6.89
N ALA A 165 12.26 -14.04 5.83
CA ALA A 165 13.48 -13.28 5.62
C ALA A 165 13.19 -11.80 5.33
N LEU A 166 12.20 -11.51 4.47
CA LEU A 166 11.79 -10.14 4.15
C LEU A 166 11.11 -9.47 5.37
N SER A 167 10.20 -10.17 6.05
CA SER A 167 9.57 -9.67 7.28
C SER A 167 10.61 -9.39 8.37
N GLY A 168 11.57 -10.30 8.57
CA GLY A 168 12.64 -10.11 9.55
C GLY A 168 13.55 -8.93 9.21
N PHE A 169 13.87 -8.75 7.92
CA PHE A 169 14.60 -7.57 7.46
C PHE A 169 13.83 -6.27 7.73
N GLN A 170 12.52 -6.26 7.49
CA GLN A 170 11.68 -5.09 7.73
C GLN A 170 11.60 -4.74 9.21
N VAL A 171 11.42 -5.74 10.09
CA VAL A 171 11.42 -5.54 11.54
C VAL A 171 12.78 -5.03 12.01
N TYR A 172 13.87 -5.57 11.49
CA TYR A 172 15.21 -5.08 11.78
C TYR A 172 15.38 -3.61 11.35
N LEU A 173 14.91 -3.26 10.16
CA LEU A 173 14.96 -1.89 9.65
C LEU A 173 14.13 -0.94 10.52
N ALA A 174 12.91 -1.33 10.90
CA ALA A 174 12.04 -0.57 11.79
C ALA A 174 12.68 -0.36 13.18
N ALA A 175 13.27 -1.41 13.75
CA ALA A 175 13.96 -1.35 15.04
C ALA A 175 15.21 -0.45 15.00
N TRP A 176 15.88 -0.37 13.85
CA TRP A 176 17.06 0.49 13.67
C TRP A 176 16.68 1.96 13.46
N VAL A 177 15.64 2.23 12.65
CA VAL A 177 15.22 3.59 12.30
C VAL A 177 14.36 4.25 13.39
N LYS A 178 13.60 3.45 14.15
CA LYS A 178 12.63 3.90 15.17
C LYS A 178 11.73 5.05 14.67
N PRO A 179 10.87 4.78 13.67
CA PRO A 179 10.10 5.82 12.98
C PRO A 179 8.87 6.29 13.77
N TYR A 180 8.42 5.50 14.75
CA TYR A 180 7.20 5.75 15.53
C TYR A 180 7.47 6.66 16.73
N ALA A 181 6.51 7.53 17.04
CA ALA A 181 6.59 8.44 18.18
C ALA A 181 6.50 7.64 19.50
N ASN A 182 7.39 7.94 20.44
CA ASN A 182 7.49 7.22 21.72
C ASN A 182 6.57 7.79 22.82
N ASP A 183 5.47 8.45 22.45
CA ASP A 183 4.54 9.08 23.38
C ASP A 183 3.61 8.06 24.08
N GLN A 184 3.48 6.86 23.50
CA GLN A 184 2.69 5.73 24.00
C GLN A 184 3.59 4.54 24.44
N ALA A 185 4.74 4.81 25.08
CA ALA A 185 5.60 3.82 25.72
C ALA A 185 6.09 2.66 24.82
N GLU A 186 6.55 2.96 23.59
CA GLU A 186 7.04 2.00 22.58
C GLU A 186 6.04 0.87 22.21
N ILE A 187 4.77 0.96 22.61
CA ILE A 187 3.78 -0.11 22.36
C ILE A 187 3.63 -0.40 20.87
N LEU A 188 3.73 0.62 20.01
CA LEU A 188 3.60 0.47 18.57
C LEU A 188 4.80 -0.29 17.96
N ASP A 189 6.02 -0.04 18.44
CA ASP A 189 7.22 -0.79 18.04
C ASP A 189 7.12 -2.26 18.48
N VAL A 190 6.57 -2.51 19.67
CA VAL A 190 6.33 -3.86 20.20
C VAL A 190 5.25 -4.60 19.41
N VAL A 191 4.13 -3.93 19.09
CA VAL A 191 3.06 -4.49 18.26
C VAL A 191 3.57 -4.81 16.86
N GLU A 192 4.43 -3.97 16.29
CA GLU A 192 5.04 -4.22 14.99
C GLU A 192 6.03 -5.39 15.02
N ALA A 193 6.80 -5.53 16.10
CA ALA A 193 7.71 -6.67 16.30
C ALA A 193 6.97 -7.99 16.57
N ILE A 194 5.79 -7.95 17.19
CA ILE A 194 4.94 -9.12 17.49
C ILE A 194 3.99 -9.44 16.33
N GLY A 195 3.67 -8.46 15.50
CA GLY A 195 2.74 -8.54 14.37
C GLY A 195 3.18 -9.27 13.10
N PRO A 196 4.41 -9.81 12.91
CA PRO A 196 4.68 -10.65 11.76
C PRO A 196 4.34 -12.11 12.10
N CYS A 197 3.05 -12.44 12.02
CA CYS A 197 2.55 -13.81 11.88
C CYS A 197 1.36 -13.81 10.92
#